data_AF-A0AAE5HAR4-F1
#
_entry.id   AF-A0AAE5HAR4-F1
#
_cell.length_a   1.000
_cell.length_b   1.000
_cell.length_c   1.000
_cell.angle_alpha   90.00
_cell.angle_beta   90.00
_cell.angle_gamma   90.00
#
_symmetry.space_group_name_H-M   'P 1'
#
loop_
_entity.id
_entity.type
_entity.pdbx_description
1 polymer ?
#
loop_
_entity_poly.entity_id
_entity_poly.type
_entity_poly.pdbx_seq_one_letter_code
_entity_poly.pdbx_strand_id
1 'polypeptide(L)'
;MSALSGEWRESIDDIDAKLIDEYQSGFPIEPHPFRRLGKELGISEDEALSRVTVLREMGVFRRFGAVLNPPVIGSSTLAAVKAPEDRFNEIAEFINNYRQINHNYRREHEWNMWFVVTAGSRDRRDEILSEIETETGCTVLNLPMLTDYYIDLEFPVVNDDRFARESVESTTVDATRISEEATGDLTALEADLLIEIQDGFPLSKTPYQDVADSIGADVSAVIAAIERLLEDGCIKRIGCVVNHVVTGFHNNCMVVWNVPDEKLDECGEIVGSLPYVTLCYHRPRRPALGWEYNMFTMIHGREAEAVDAKIDELASEYLPFEHERLYSTETLKQTGAQYDSLVAQSSQTTHQ
;
A
#
# COMPACT_ATOMS: atom_id res chain seq x y z
N MET A 1 -9.70 -17.70 2.80
CA MET A 1 -10.04 -17.59 4.25
C MET A 1 -11.32 -16.81 4.35
N SER A 2 -12.24 -17.25 5.22
CA SER A 2 -13.62 -16.79 5.32
C SER A 2 -13.73 -15.27 5.43
N ALA A 3 -14.53 -14.66 4.57
CA ALA A 3 -15.02 -13.31 4.80
C ALA A 3 -15.81 -13.33 6.11
N LEU A 4 -15.35 -12.61 7.14
CA LEU A 4 -16.18 -12.31 8.30
C LEU A 4 -17.27 -11.36 7.81
N SER A 5 -18.45 -11.93 7.56
CA SER A 5 -19.62 -11.24 7.05
C SER A 5 -20.19 -10.31 8.12
N GLY A 6 -19.69 -9.09 8.29
CA GLY A 6 -20.29 -8.06 9.15
C GLY A 6 -20.35 -8.33 10.67
N GLU A 7 -20.27 -9.59 11.11
CA GLU A 7 -20.37 -10.06 12.50
C GLU A 7 -19.26 -9.49 13.39
N TRP A 8 -18.11 -9.11 12.81
CA TRP A 8 -17.01 -8.52 13.57
C TRP A 8 -17.43 -7.22 14.27
N ARG A 9 -18.33 -6.43 13.66
CA ARG A 9 -18.83 -5.17 14.23
C ARG A 9 -19.66 -5.40 15.50
N GLU A 10 -20.39 -6.51 15.57
CA GLU A 10 -21.17 -6.87 16.76
C GLU A 10 -20.29 -7.37 17.92
N SER A 11 -19.03 -7.70 17.64
CA SER A 11 -18.07 -8.26 18.59
C SER A 11 -17.03 -7.27 19.12
N ILE A 12 -17.08 -6.00 18.70
CA ILE A 12 -16.16 -4.94 19.16
C ILE A 12 -16.88 -3.95 20.07
N ASP A 13 -16.16 -3.37 21.04
CA ASP A 13 -16.65 -2.29 21.90
C ASP A 13 -16.06 -0.92 21.51
N ASP A 14 -16.37 0.14 22.29
CA ASP A 14 -15.90 1.50 22.04
C ASP A 14 -14.37 1.63 22.05
N ILE A 15 -13.66 0.79 22.82
CA ILE A 15 -12.19 0.81 22.87
C ILE A 15 -11.63 0.18 21.60
N ASP A 16 -12.19 -0.95 21.19
CA ASP A 16 -11.80 -1.61 19.96
C ASP A 16 -12.09 -0.71 18.75
N ALA A 17 -13.24 -0.01 18.75
CA ALA A 17 -13.58 0.96 17.73
C ALA A 17 -12.52 2.07 17.60
N LYS A 18 -12.09 2.64 18.74
CA LYS A 18 -11.01 3.64 18.76
C LYS A 18 -9.67 3.08 18.29
N LEU A 19 -9.31 1.87 18.71
CA LEU A 19 -8.09 1.22 18.22
C LEU A 19 -8.10 1.07 16.71
N ILE A 20 -9.26 0.76 16.14
CA ILE A 20 -9.41 0.52 14.71
C ILE A 20 -9.35 1.82 13.91
N ASP A 21 -10.05 2.87 14.33
CA ASP A 21 -10.15 4.11 13.55
C ASP A 21 -9.02 5.11 13.86
N GLU A 22 -8.55 5.19 15.10
CA GLU A 22 -7.60 6.24 15.54
C GLU A 22 -6.13 5.80 15.53
N TYR A 23 -5.84 4.49 15.59
CA TYR A 23 -4.47 3.95 15.71
C TYR A 23 -3.97 3.23 14.46
N GLN A 24 -4.50 3.59 13.28
CA GLN A 24 -3.92 3.19 11.98
C GLN A 24 -2.60 3.89 11.70
N SER A 25 -2.43 5.10 12.25
CA SER A 25 -1.20 5.89 12.34
C SER A 25 -0.99 6.38 13.78
N GLY A 26 0.10 7.12 14.02
CA GLY A 26 0.33 7.78 15.31
C GLY A 26 0.62 6.85 16.48
N PHE A 27 0.84 5.55 16.24
CA PHE A 27 1.13 4.61 17.32
C PHE A 27 2.44 4.98 18.01
N PRO A 28 2.51 4.97 19.36
CA PRO A 28 3.68 5.47 20.08
C PRO A 28 4.99 4.80 19.70
N ILE A 29 6.01 5.60 19.40
CA ILE A 29 7.38 5.15 19.10
C ILE A 29 8.24 5.29 20.36
N GLU A 30 8.06 4.37 21.30
CA GLU A 30 8.77 4.36 22.58
C GLU A 30 8.90 2.92 23.10
N PRO A 31 9.80 2.61 24.06
CA PRO A 31 10.06 1.24 24.47
C PRO A 31 8.84 0.44 24.98
N HIS A 32 7.82 1.13 25.53
CA HIS A 32 6.59 0.51 26.04
C HIS A 32 5.34 1.13 25.41
N PRO A 33 5.09 0.92 24.11
CA PRO A 33 4.10 1.70 23.38
C PRO A 33 2.66 1.36 23.81
N PHE A 34 2.39 0.09 24.19
CA PHE A 34 1.10 -0.34 24.72
C PHE A 34 0.78 0.28 26.08
N ARG A 35 1.79 0.70 26.86
CA ARG A 35 1.56 1.43 28.12
C ARG A 35 1.02 2.82 27.86
N ARG A 36 1.57 3.51 26.86
CA ARG A 36 1.09 4.84 26.46
C ARG A 36 -0.27 4.77 25.81
N LEU A 37 -0.47 3.81 24.90
CA LEU A 37 -1.77 3.49 24.33
C LEU A 37 -2.83 3.23 25.42
N GLY A 38 -2.51 2.39 26.41
CA GLY A 38 -3.42 2.10 27.52
C GLY A 38 -3.79 3.35 28.32
N LYS A 39 -2.83 4.25 28.59
CA LYS A 39 -3.13 5.53 29.27
C LYS A 39 -4.05 6.42 28.45
N GLU A 40 -3.83 6.52 27.13
CA GLU A 40 -4.64 7.34 26.22
C GLU A 40 -6.07 6.80 26.11
N LEU A 41 -6.24 5.47 26.15
CA LEU A 41 -7.54 4.79 26.08
C LEU A 41 -8.21 4.53 27.44
N GLY A 42 -7.52 4.80 28.55
CA GLY A 42 -8.04 4.56 29.90
C GLY A 42 -8.04 3.09 30.35
N ILE A 43 -7.18 2.24 29.76
CA ILE A 43 -7.04 0.81 30.04
C ILE A 43 -5.61 0.44 30.49
N SER A 44 -5.42 -0.80 30.92
CA SER A 44 -4.08 -1.29 31.28
C SER A 44 -3.22 -1.61 30.06
N GLU A 45 -1.89 -1.65 30.23
CA GLU A 45 -0.93 -2.06 29.18
C GLU A 45 -1.24 -3.49 28.68
N ASP A 46 -1.59 -4.40 29.59
CA ASP A 46 -1.95 -5.79 29.26
C ASP A 46 -3.24 -5.85 28.44
N GLU A 47 -4.24 -5.04 28.80
CA GLU A 47 -5.51 -5.00 28.08
C GLU A 47 -5.34 -4.42 26.67
N ALA A 48 -4.57 -3.33 26.52
CA ALA A 48 -4.28 -2.73 25.22
C ALA A 48 -3.60 -3.73 24.26
N LEU A 49 -2.57 -4.43 24.75
CA LEU A 49 -1.88 -5.47 23.97
C LEU A 49 -2.83 -6.64 23.62
N SER A 50 -3.62 -7.08 24.59
CA SER A 50 -4.59 -8.16 24.38
C SER A 50 -5.61 -7.81 23.30
N ARG A 51 -6.16 -6.59 23.32
CA ARG A 51 -7.15 -6.13 22.33
C ARG A 51 -6.59 -6.06 20.92
N VAL A 52 -5.41 -5.46 20.74
CA VAL A 52 -4.73 -5.43 19.42
C VAL A 52 -4.43 -6.84 18.91
N THR A 53 -4.05 -7.77 19.81
CA THR A 53 -3.82 -9.18 19.47
C THR A 53 -5.10 -9.85 18.99
N VAL A 54 -6.20 -9.71 19.73
CA VAL A 54 -7.50 -10.28 19.37
C VAL A 54 -8.00 -9.72 18.03
N LEU A 55 -7.92 -8.41 17.81
CA LEU A 55 -8.32 -7.79 16.53
C LEU A 55 -7.49 -8.27 15.35
N ARG A 56 -6.21 -8.60 15.57
CA ARG A 56 -5.36 -9.24 14.55
C ARG A 56 -5.78 -10.69 14.29
N GLU A 57 -6.04 -11.47 15.34
CA GLU A 57 -6.47 -12.87 15.23
C GLU A 57 -7.85 -13.00 14.55
N MET A 58 -8.74 -12.04 14.80
CA MET A 58 -10.01 -11.90 14.08
C MET A 58 -9.83 -11.47 12.62
N GLY A 59 -8.65 -11.03 12.21
CA GLY A 59 -8.38 -10.56 10.85
C GLY A 59 -8.90 -9.16 10.53
N VAL A 60 -9.37 -8.41 11.54
CA VAL A 60 -9.69 -6.98 11.43
C VAL A 60 -8.41 -6.19 11.19
N PHE A 61 -7.38 -6.44 12.00
CA PHE A 61 -6.01 -6.00 11.70
C PHE A 61 -5.27 -7.06 10.91
N ARG A 62 -4.64 -6.63 9.82
CA ARG A 62 -3.71 -7.48 9.07
C ARG A 62 -2.39 -7.62 9.83
N ARG A 63 -1.89 -6.51 10.40
CA ARG A 63 -0.67 -6.46 11.21
C ARG A 63 -0.60 -5.18 12.05
N PHE A 64 0.28 -5.19 13.04
CA PHE A 64 0.77 -3.99 13.73
C PHE A 64 2.20 -3.71 13.26
N GLY A 65 2.57 -2.46 13.01
CA GLY A 65 3.94 -2.08 12.67
C GLY A 65 4.04 -1.03 11.58
N ALA A 66 5.16 -1.03 10.84
CA ALA A 66 5.43 -0.02 9.83
C ALA A 66 4.64 -0.22 8.52
N VAL A 67 4.20 0.90 7.96
CA VAL A 67 3.77 1.00 6.55
C VAL A 67 4.95 1.58 5.78
N LEU A 68 5.63 0.73 5.05
CA LEU A 68 6.80 1.08 4.25
C LEU A 68 6.38 1.76 2.94
N ASN A 69 7.25 2.61 2.41
CA ASN A 69 7.08 3.33 1.14
C ASN A 69 8.02 2.76 0.07
N PRO A 70 7.62 1.71 -0.68
CA PRO A 70 8.50 1.03 -1.62
C PRO A 70 9.21 1.94 -2.63
N PRO A 71 8.57 2.97 -3.22
CA PRO A 71 9.23 3.86 -4.18
C PRO A 71 10.40 4.69 -3.63
N VAL A 72 10.55 4.77 -2.30
CA VAL A 72 11.67 5.45 -1.64
C VAL A 72 12.76 4.46 -1.20
N ILE A 73 12.39 3.20 -0.99
CA ILE A 73 13.30 2.14 -0.52
C ILE A 73 13.96 1.39 -1.70
N GLY A 74 13.29 1.29 -2.85
CA GLY A 74 13.80 0.62 -4.05
C GLY A 74 12.97 0.91 -5.30
N SER A 75 13.16 0.12 -6.36
CA SER A 75 12.46 0.32 -7.63
C SER A 75 11.13 -0.43 -7.66
N SER A 76 10.03 0.29 -7.87
CA SER A 76 8.68 -0.28 -7.96
C SER A 76 7.96 0.15 -9.23
N THR A 77 7.16 -0.74 -9.81
CA THR A 77 6.31 -0.42 -10.96
C THR A 77 4.98 -1.16 -10.90
N LEU A 78 3.94 -0.52 -11.42
CA LEU A 78 2.70 -1.20 -11.79
C LEU A 78 2.90 -1.73 -13.21
N ALA A 79 2.66 -3.01 -13.40
CA ALA A 79 2.77 -3.67 -14.67
C ALA A 79 1.46 -4.38 -15.04
N ALA A 80 1.22 -4.56 -16.33
CA ALA A 80 0.09 -5.33 -16.80
C ALA A 80 0.42 -6.14 -18.05
N VAL A 81 -0.30 -7.24 -18.25
CA VAL A 81 -0.26 -8.05 -19.47
C VAL A 81 -1.67 -8.28 -20.01
N LYS A 82 -1.77 -8.47 -21.32
CA LYS A 82 -2.99 -8.98 -21.98
C LYS A 82 -2.93 -10.51 -21.98
N ALA A 83 -3.28 -11.15 -20.87
CA ALA A 83 -3.20 -12.60 -20.72
C ALA A 83 -4.34 -13.28 -21.51
N PRO A 84 -4.04 -14.20 -22.46
CA PRO A 84 -5.08 -14.96 -23.16
C PRO A 84 -5.90 -15.81 -22.19
N GLU A 85 -7.23 -15.85 -22.37
CA GLU A 85 -8.14 -16.55 -21.44
C GLU A 85 -7.83 -18.05 -21.28
N ASP A 86 -7.35 -18.71 -22.33
CA ASP A 86 -6.96 -20.13 -22.31
C ASP A 86 -5.66 -20.41 -21.56
N ARG A 87 -4.82 -19.38 -21.37
CA ARG A 87 -3.55 -19.43 -20.62
C ARG A 87 -3.55 -18.57 -19.36
N PHE A 88 -4.67 -17.97 -19.00
CA PHE A 88 -4.75 -16.96 -17.93
C PHE A 88 -4.19 -17.50 -16.61
N ASN A 89 -4.64 -18.69 -16.19
CA ASN A 89 -4.22 -19.30 -14.93
C ASN A 89 -2.74 -19.68 -14.93
N GLU A 90 -2.23 -20.19 -16.06
CA GLU A 90 -0.80 -20.54 -16.23
C GLU A 90 0.08 -19.30 -16.07
N ILE A 91 -0.27 -18.20 -16.73
CA ILE A 91 0.44 -16.93 -16.67
C ILE A 91 0.37 -16.33 -15.25
N ALA A 92 -0.81 -16.38 -14.62
CA ALA A 92 -1.00 -15.91 -13.25
C ALA A 92 -0.11 -16.67 -12.27
N GLU A 93 -0.07 -18.00 -12.37
CA GLU A 93 0.77 -18.85 -11.52
C GLU A 93 2.26 -18.55 -11.74
N PHE A 94 2.70 -18.40 -12.99
CA PHE A 94 4.08 -18.04 -13.32
C PHE A 94 4.47 -16.69 -12.70
N ILE A 95 3.69 -15.63 -12.92
CA ILE A 95 3.94 -14.30 -12.37
C ILE A 95 3.93 -14.34 -10.83
N ASN A 96 3.02 -15.10 -10.22
CA ASN A 96 2.90 -15.20 -8.77
C ASN A 96 4.11 -15.89 -8.12
N ASN A 97 4.90 -16.68 -8.85
CA ASN A 97 6.11 -17.33 -8.32
C ASN A 97 7.25 -16.36 -8.03
N TYR A 98 7.22 -15.15 -8.60
CA TYR A 98 8.18 -14.10 -8.27
C TYR A 98 7.91 -13.54 -6.85
N ARG A 99 8.94 -13.55 -6.02
CA ARG A 99 8.90 -12.93 -4.67
C ARG A 99 8.70 -11.42 -4.73
N GLN A 100 9.23 -10.79 -5.77
CA GLN A 100 9.14 -9.37 -6.07
C GLN A 100 7.72 -8.91 -6.46
N ILE A 101 6.82 -9.86 -6.76
CA ILE A 101 5.41 -9.57 -7.06
C ILE A 101 4.61 -9.69 -5.76
N ASN A 102 4.12 -8.56 -5.24
CA ASN A 102 3.35 -8.53 -3.99
C ASN A 102 1.84 -8.46 -4.22
N HIS A 103 1.41 -7.85 -5.32
CA HIS A 103 0.02 -7.72 -5.73
C HIS A 103 -0.15 -8.24 -7.14
N ASN A 104 -1.19 -9.03 -7.40
CA ASN A 104 -1.62 -9.45 -8.72
C ASN A 104 -3.15 -9.56 -8.74
N TYR A 105 -3.80 -8.90 -9.69
CA TYR A 105 -5.25 -8.80 -9.81
C TYR A 105 -5.69 -9.04 -11.25
N ARG A 106 -6.82 -9.72 -11.40
CA ARG A 106 -7.60 -9.66 -12.64
C ARG A 106 -8.43 -8.38 -12.64
N ARG A 107 -8.43 -7.65 -13.76
CA ARG A 107 -9.27 -6.46 -13.95
C ARG A 107 -10.11 -6.57 -15.22
N GLU A 108 -11.27 -5.92 -15.21
CA GLU A 108 -12.15 -5.81 -16.38
C GLU A 108 -11.58 -4.80 -17.39
N HIS A 109 -10.59 -5.23 -18.17
CA HIS A 109 -9.89 -4.42 -19.18
C HIS A 109 -9.15 -5.34 -20.17
N GLU A 110 -8.75 -4.86 -21.35
CA GLU A 110 -7.97 -5.66 -22.31
C GLU A 110 -6.58 -6.06 -21.74
N TRP A 111 -5.95 -5.15 -21.01
CA TRP A 111 -4.91 -5.45 -20.02
C TRP A 111 -5.59 -6.08 -18.81
N ASN A 112 -5.83 -7.39 -18.85
CA ASN A 112 -6.69 -8.08 -17.89
C ASN A 112 -5.96 -8.59 -16.63
N MET A 113 -4.63 -8.58 -16.60
CA MET A 113 -3.83 -8.99 -15.44
C MET A 113 -2.86 -7.89 -15.03
N TRP A 114 -3.04 -7.36 -13.82
CA TRP A 114 -2.29 -6.22 -13.28
C TRP A 114 -1.53 -6.64 -12.03
N PHE A 115 -0.23 -6.38 -12.02
CA PHE A 115 0.65 -6.77 -10.93
C PHE A 115 1.64 -5.68 -10.57
N VAL A 116 2.10 -5.66 -9.32
CA VAL A 116 3.11 -4.72 -8.84
C VAL A 116 4.42 -5.47 -8.64
N VAL A 117 5.49 -4.96 -9.25
CA VAL A 117 6.85 -5.47 -9.08
C VAL A 117 7.63 -4.53 -8.19
N THR A 118 8.34 -5.04 -7.19
CA THR A 118 9.27 -4.27 -6.36
C THR A 118 10.61 -4.99 -6.30
N ALA A 119 11.68 -4.32 -6.70
CA ALA A 119 13.06 -4.85 -6.72
C ALA A 119 14.07 -3.82 -6.19
N GLY A 120 15.23 -4.30 -5.71
CA GLY A 120 16.23 -3.44 -5.03
C GLY A 120 16.87 -2.42 -5.94
N SER A 121 16.82 -2.68 -7.24
CA SER A 121 17.31 -1.81 -8.29
C SER A 121 16.35 -1.82 -9.46
N ARG A 122 16.41 -0.75 -10.25
CA ARG A 122 15.70 -0.64 -11.51
C ARG A 122 16.12 -1.74 -12.48
N ASP A 123 17.41 -2.03 -12.57
CA ASP A 123 17.95 -3.09 -13.43
C ASP A 123 17.31 -4.44 -13.10
N ARG A 124 17.26 -4.83 -11.81
CA ARG A 124 16.65 -6.11 -11.44
C ARG A 124 15.14 -6.13 -11.71
N ARG A 125 14.44 -5.01 -11.50
CA ARG A 125 13.03 -4.89 -11.85
C ARG A 125 12.82 -5.12 -13.35
N ASP A 126 13.59 -4.42 -14.18
CA ASP A 126 13.47 -4.47 -15.63
C ASP A 126 13.87 -5.86 -16.19
N GLU A 127 14.84 -6.54 -15.57
CA GLU A 127 15.14 -7.96 -15.83
C GLU A 127 13.93 -8.86 -15.58
N ILE A 128 13.26 -8.71 -14.42
CA ILE A 128 12.07 -9.51 -14.08
C ILE A 128 10.95 -9.28 -15.10
N LEU A 129 10.71 -8.04 -15.52
CA LEU A 129 9.71 -7.75 -16.56
C LEU A 129 10.06 -8.43 -17.88
N SER A 130 11.33 -8.41 -18.29
CA SER A 130 11.83 -9.06 -19.50
C SER A 130 11.71 -10.60 -19.43
N GLU A 131 11.99 -11.19 -18.27
CA GLU A 131 11.77 -12.63 -18.02
C GLU A 131 10.28 -12.98 -18.16
N ILE A 132 9.37 -12.16 -17.58
CA ILE A 132 7.92 -12.35 -17.72
C ILE A 132 7.50 -12.26 -19.18
N GLU A 133 7.97 -11.27 -19.95
CA GLU A 133 7.66 -11.15 -21.38
C GLU A 133 8.11 -12.39 -22.16
N THR A 134 9.32 -12.86 -21.89
CA THR A 134 9.94 -13.99 -22.60
C THR A 134 9.21 -15.30 -22.33
N GLU A 135 8.92 -15.61 -21.06
CA GLU A 135 8.34 -16.90 -20.66
C GLU A 135 6.83 -16.97 -20.92
N THR A 136 6.11 -15.85 -20.75
CA THR A 136 4.66 -15.82 -20.98
C THR A 136 4.32 -15.59 -22.46
N GLY A 137 5.22 -14.95 -23.22
CA GLY A 137 4.97 -14.44 -24.56
C GLY A 137 4.06 -13.22 -24.61
N CYS A 138 3.73 -12.64 -23.45
CA CYS A 138 2.88 -11.45 -23.36
C CYS A 138 3.76 -10.19 -23.24
N THR A 139 3.49 -9.18 -24.06
CA THR A 139 4.09 -7.85 -23.87
C THR A 139 3.66 -7.27 -22.52
N VAL A 140 4.61 -6.69 -21.79
CA VAL A 140 4.40 -6.10 -20.48
C VAL A 140 4.27 -4.58 -20.61
N LEU A 141 3.12 -4.06 -20.15
CA LEU A 141 2.90 -2.65 -19.95
C LEU A 141 3.58 -2.19 -18.66
N ASN A 142 4.76 -1.58 -18.74
CA ASN A 142 5.51 -1.09 -17.58
C ASN A 142 5.19 0.38 -17.26
N LEU A 143 4.59 0.65 -16.10
CA LEU A 143 4.11 1.96 -15.66
C LEU A 143 4.68 2.33 -14.29
N PRO A 144 5.95 2.78 -14.20
CA PRO A 144 6.51 3.23 -12.93
C PRO A 144 5.77 4.45 -12.40
N MET A 145 5.76 4.62 -11.08
CA MET A 145 5.19 5.81 -10.46
C MET A 145 6.18 6.98 -10.61
N LEU A 146 5.70 8.10 -11.11
CA LEU A 146 6.51 9.31 -11.29
C LEU A 146 6.18 10.38 -10.24
N THR A 147 4.94 10.41 -9.77
CA THR A 147 4.51 11.35 -8.73
C THR A 147 3.44 10.72 -7.85
N ASP A 148 3.65 10.79 -6.55
CA ASP A 148 2.66 10.50 -5.52
C ASP A 148 1.97 11.83 -5.18
N TYR A 149 0.70 11.98 -5.54
CA TYR A 149 -0.12 13.09 -5.04
C TYR A 149 -0.74 12.68 -3.71
N TYR A 150 -1.35 11.50 -3.68
CA TYR A 150 -1.91 10.96 -2.46
C TYR A 150 -1.82 9.45 -2.42
N ILE A 151 -1.07 8.90 -1.47
CA ILE A 151 -1.08 7.47 -1.17
C ILE A 151 -1.11 7.34 0.33
N ASP A 152 -2.31 7.18 0.85
CA ASP A 152 -2.50 6.83 2.24
C ASP A 152 -3.82 6.06 2.40
N LEU A 153 -3.67 4.83 2.92
CA LEU A 153 -4.71 3.81 3.02
C LEU A 153 -5.20 3.71 4.47
N GLU A 154 -5.63 4.83 5.05
CA GLU A 154 -6.49 4.81 6.25
C GLU A 154 -7.94 4.64 5.82
N PHE A 155 -8.57 3.64 6.41
CA PHE A 155 -9.99 3.36 6.22
C PHE A 155 -10.67 3.54 7.59
N PRO A 156 -11.54 4.55 7.79
CA PRO A 156 -12.49 4.55 8.86
C PRO A 156 -13.47 3.41 8.57
N VAL A 157 -13.42 2.39 9.41
CA VAL A 157 -14.10 1.11 9.14
C VAL A 157 -15.18 0.82 10.15
N VAL A 158 -15.24 1.57 11.26
CA VAL A 158 -16.28 1.42 12.27
C VAL A 158 -17.52 2.27 11.94
N ASN A 159 -17.38 3.28 11.09
CA ASN A 159 -18.50 4.11 10.66
C ASN A 159 -19.39 3.43 9.58
N ASP A 160 -20.54 4.05 9.32
CA ASP A 160 -21.49 3.61 8.30
C ASP A 160 -21.14 4.13 6.89
N ASP A 161 -19.91 4.61 6.68
CA ASP A 161 -19.51 5.23 5.42
C ASP A 161 -19.64 4.24 4.26
N ARG A 162 -20.24 4.73 3.17
CA ARG A 162 -20.45 3.96 1.94
C ARG A 162 -19.17 3.84 1.11
N PHE A 163 -18.23 4.77 1.31
CA PHE A 163 -16.90 4.80 0.69
C PHE A 163 -15.84 5.18 1.71
N ALA A 164 -14.58 4.94 1.36
CA ALA A 164 -13.49 4.86 2.32
C ALA A 164 -13.29 6.04 3.26
N ARG A 165 -13.88 7.25 3.10
CA ARG A 165 -13.75 8.37 4.05
C ARG A 165 -14.90 9.39 3.99
N GLU A 166 -16.13 8.93 3.85
CA GLU A 166 -17.30 9.82 3.74
C GLU A 166 -17.39 10.85 4.88
N SER A 167 -16.90 10.52 6.08
CA SER A 167 -16.88 11.44 7.22
C SER A 167 -15.69 12.41 7.32
N VAL A 168 -14.75 12.41 6.36
CA VAL A 168 -13.55 13.29 6.39
C VAL A 168 -13.72 14.44 5.37
N GLU A 169 -13.48 15.69 5.78
CA GLU A 169 -13.69 16.85 4.89
C GLU A 169 -12.58 17.03 3.84
N SER A 170 -11.30 16.81 4.17
CA SER A 170 -10.16 16.92 3.23
C SER A 170 -8.87 16.34 3.82
N THR A 171 -7.90 15.97 2.96
CA THR A 171 -6.54 15.59 3.37
C THR A 171 -5.49 16.49 2.73
N THR A 172 -4.43 16.83 3.46
CA THR A 172 -3.29 17.57 2.90
C THR A 172 -2.55 16.69 1.89
N VAL A 173 -2.31 17.26 0.71
CA VAL A 173 -1.68 16.58 -0.42
C VAL A 173 -0.61 17.49 -0.97
N ASP A 174 0.58 16.93 -1.21
CA ASP A 174 1.68 17.61 -1.88
C ASP A 174 2.25 16.68 -2.97
N ALA A 175 2.49 17.22 -4.16
CA ALA A 175 3.06 16.47 -5.28
C ALA A 175 4.50 16.00 -4.96
N THR A 176 4.64 14.73 -4.61
CA THR A 176 5.92 14.12 -4.27
C THR A 176 6.50 13.40 -5.48
N ARG A 177 7.60 13.92 -6.03
CA ARG A 177 8.27 13.29 -7.18
C ARG A 177 9.00 12.03 -6.75
N ILE A 178 8.80 10.96 -7.51
CA ILE A 178 9.42 9.67 -7.28
C ILE A 178 10.55 9.49 -8.30
N SER A 179 11.74 9.15 -7.80
CA SER A 179 12.89 8.80 -8.64
C SER A 179 12.99 7.28 -8.75
N GLU A 180 13.07 6.75 -9.97
CA GLU A 180 13.28 5.31 -10.20
C GLU A 180 14.69 4.83 -9.80
N GLU A 181 15.62 5.77 -9.62
CA GLU A 181 17.04 5.55 -9.27
C GLU A 181 17.31 5.83 -7.78
N ALA A 182 16.30 6.22 -7.00
CA ALA A 182 16.48 6.43 -5.57
C ALA A 182 16.66 5.08 -4.85
N THR A 183 17.90 4.64 -4.73
CA THR A 183 18.28 3.78 -3.61
C THR A 183 18.36 4.71 -2.40
N GLY A 184 17.47 4.56 -1.42
CA GLY A 184 17.61 5.30 -0.16
C GLY A 184 19.05 5.16 0.35
N ASP A 185 19.64 6.24 0.85
CA ASP A 185 20.98 6.24 1.49
C ASP A 185 20.88 5.56 2.86
N LEU A 186 20.43 4.30 2.85
CA LEU A 186 20.13 3.51 4.02
C LEU A 186 21.44 3.03 4.61
N THR A 187 21.64 3.35 5.88
CA THR A 187 22.68 2.72 6.70
C THR A 187 22.40 1.21 6.82
N ALA A 188 23.44 0.42 7.11
CA ALA A 188 23.29 -1.03 7.32
C ALA A 188 22.23 -1.36 8.39
N LEU A 189 22.15 -0.55 9.46
CA LEU A 189 21.13 -0.72 10.50
C LEU A 189 19.71 -0.51 9.94
N GLU A 190 19.50 0.51 9.11
CA GLU A 190 18.17 0.77 8.52
C GLU A 190 17.76 -0.29 7.52
N ALA A 191 18.73 -0.76 6.73
CA ALA A 191 18.60 -1.89 5.84
C ALA A 191 18.08 -3.13 6.60
N ASP A 192 18.77 -3.53 7.67
CA ASP A 192 18.39 -4.69 8.49
C ASP A 192 17.06 -4.45 9.22
N LEU A 193 16.83 -3.23 9.70
CA LEU A 193 15.58 -2.84 10.36
C LEU A 193 14.38 -2.92 9.41
N LEU A 194 14.48 -2.38 8.20
CA LEU A 194 13.41 -2.41 7.20
C LEU A 194 13.04 -3.85 6.82
N ILE A 195 14.04 -4.73 6.74
CA ILE A 195 13.84 -6.17 6.57
C ILE A 195 13.07 -6.75 7.75
N GLU A 196 13.54 -6.54 8.98
CA GLU A 196 12.91 -7.13 10.17
C GLU A 196 11.44 -6.71 10.32
N ILE A 197 11.12 -5.45 10.01
CA ILE A 197 9.78 -4.90 10.28
C ILE A 197 8.79 -5.00 9.12
N GLN A 198 9.20 -5.51 7.95
CA GLN A 198 8.40 -5.46 6.72
C GLN A 198 7.02 -6.15 6.83
N ASP A 199 6.94 -7.19 7.66
CA ASP A 199 5.72 -7.98 7.91
C ASP A 199 4.95 -7.53 9.16
N GLY A 200 5.45 -6.50 9.85
CA GLY A 200 4.91 -5.98 11.09
C GLY A 200 5.85 -6.21 12.26
N PHE A 201 5.58 -5.53 13.38
CA PHE A 201 6.32 -5.70 14.61
C PHE A 201 5.78 -6.91 15.40
N PRO A 202 6.61 -7.53 16.25
CA PRO A 202 6.14 -8.46 17.27
C PRO A 202 5.04 -7.83 18.15
N LEU A 203 4.00 -8.59 18.48
CA LEU A 203 3.00 -8.15 19.45
C LEU A 203 3.47 -8.48 20.86
N SER A 204 4.21 -7.56 21.47
CA SER A 204 4.70 -7.67 22.84
C SER A 204 4.60 -6.32 23.56
N LYS A 205 4.95 -6.29 24.85
CA LYS A 205 5.04 -5.04 25.61
C LYS A 205 6.20 -4.14 25.17
N THR A 206 7.19 -4.71 24.50
CA THR A 206 8.45 -4.06 24.12
C THR A 206 8.84 -4.39 22.68
N PRO A 207 7.96 -4.10 21.70
CA PRO A 207 8.15 -4.57 20.32
C PRO A 207 9.42 -4.02 19.68
N TYR A 208 9.81 -2.78 20.02
CA TYR A 208 11.06 -2.18 19.56
C TYR A 208 12.31 -2.85 20.14
N GLN A 209 12.23 -3.37 21.37
CA GLN A 209 13.31 -4.16 21.95
C GLN A 209 13.41 -5.52 21.26
N ASP A 210 12.28 -6.16 20.97
CA ASP A 210 12.28 -7.46 20.27
C ASP A 210 12.93 -7.33 18.88
N VAL A 211 12.61 -6.25 18.16
CA VAL A 211 13.24 -5.91 16.87
C VAL A 211 14.74 -5.66 17.06
N ALA A 212 15.13 -4.88 18.07
CA ALA A 212 16.53 -4.60 18.37
C ALA A 212 17.33 -5.88 18.69
N ASP A 213 16.75 -6.79 19.46
CA ASP A 213 17.35 -8.09 19.78
C ASP A 213 17.49 -8.98 18.53
N SER A 214 16.50 -8.96 17.63
CA SER A 214 16.53 -9.72 16.36
C SER A 214 17.69 -9.30 15.46
N ILE A 215 17.88 -7.98 15.31
CA ILE A 215 18.93 -7.44 14.42
C ILE A 215 20.26 -7.14 15.14
N GLY A 216 20.36 -7.45 16.43
CA GLY A 216 21.57 -7.25 17.22
C GLY A 216 21.96 -5.77 17.43
N ALA A 217 20.98 -4.89 17.57
CA ALA A 217 21.15 -3.45 17.75
C ALA A 217 20.71 -2.98 19.14
N ASP A 218 21.07 -1.74 19.49
CA ASP A 218 20.53 -1.08 20.67
C ASP A 218 19.12 -0.52 20.39
N VAL A 219 18.19 -0.66 21.34
CA VAL A 219 16.80 -0.21 21.15
C VAL A 219 16.68 1.29 20.90
N SER A 220 17.57 2.11 21.47
CA SER A 220 17.57 3.55 21.20
C SER A 220 18.03 3.87 19.78
N ALA A 221 18.96 3.08 19.23
CA ALA A 221 19.37 3.20 17.84
C ALA A 221 18.26 2.75 16.88
N VAL A 222 17.51 1.69 17.22
CA VAL A 222 16.33 1.25 16.46
C VAL A 222 15.25 2.33 16.42
N ILE A 223 14.89 2.89 17.58
CA ILE A 223 13.89 3.97 17.66
C ILE A 223 14.33 5.19 16.83
N ALA A 224 15.58 5.63 16.99
CA ALA A 224 16.11 6.76 16.22
C ALA A 224 16.14 6.49 14.71
N ALA A 225 16.45 5.25 14.30
CA ALA A 225 16.41 4.85 12.90
C ALA A 225 14.97 4.86 12.35
N ILE A 226 13.97 4.39 13.12
CA ILE A 226 12.56 4.47 12.75
C ILE A 226 12.12 5.93 12.57
N GLU A 227 12.49 6.81 13.50
CA GLU A 227 12.19 8.24 13.42
C GLU A 227 12.81 8.88 12.17
N ARG A 228 14.09 8.61 11.89
CA ARG A 228 14.74 9.11 10.67
C ARG A 228 14.08 8.55 9.40
N LEU A 229 13.75 7.26 9.37
CA LEU A 229 13.06 6.66 8.23
C LEU A 229 11.65 7.22 8.01
N LEU A 230 10.97 7.69 9.06
CA LEU A 230 9.72 8.46 8.96
C LEU A 230 9.96 9.85 8.37
N GLU A 231 10.99 10.56 8.85
CA GLU A 231 11.38 11.89 8.35
C GLU A 231 11.78 11.84 6.87
N ASP A 232 12.51 10.80 6.46
CA ASP A 232 12.96 10.57 5.09
C ASP A 232 11.86 9.96 4.19
N GLY A 233 10.67 9.68 4.74
CA GLY A 233 9.53 9.15 4.00
C GLY A 233 9.66 7.69 3.55
N CYS A 234 10.67 6.96 4.04
CA CYS A 234 10.84 5.52 3.84
C CYS A 234 9.76 4.72 4.59
N ILE A 235 9.41 5.17 5.80
CA ILE A 235 8.24 4.72 6.56
C ILE A 235 7.18 5.80 6.43
N LYS A 236 5.98 5.46 5.95
CA LYS A 236 4.85 6.41 5.92
C LYS A 236 4.25 6.61 7.30
N ARG A 237 4.13 5.52 8.07
CA ARG A 237 3.58 5.54 9.43
C ARG A 237 3.88 4.26 10.21
N ILE A 238 3.71 4.35 11.53
CA ILE A 238 3.61 3.20 12.44
C ILE A 238 2.17 3.11 12.96
N GLY A 239 1.56 1.92 12.88
CA GLY A 239 0.22 1.70 13.40
C GLY A 239 -0.37 0.32 13.12
N CYS A 240 -1.67 0.19 13.38
CA CYS A 240 -2.44 -1.01 13.11
C CYS A 240 -2.95 -0.97 11.65
N VAL A 241 -2.45 -1.87 10.81
CA VAL A 241 -2.85 -1.95 9.41
C VAL A 241 -4.17 -2.71 9.30
N VAL A 242 -5.25 -2.01 8.97
CA VAL A 242 -6.60 -2.57 8.84
C VAL A 242 -6.76 -3.39 7.55
N ASN A 243 -7.54 -4.46 7.65
CA ASN A 243 -7.98 -5.25 6.52
C ASN A 243 -9.27 -4.67 5.91
N HIS A 244 -9.15 -3.75 4.94
CA HIS A 244 -10.29 -3.06 4.33
C HIS A 244 -11.31 -4.00 3.66
N VAL A 245 -10.87 -5.15 3.15
CA VAL A 245 -11.77 -6.14 2.54
C VAL A 245 -12.64 -6.81 3.59
N VAL A 246 -12.05 -7.28 4.69
CA VAL A 246 -12.82 -7.89 5.80
C VAL A 246 -13.77 -6.89 6.45
N THR A 247 -13.41 -5.61 6.42
CA THR A 247 -14.22 -4.54 6.97
C THR A 247 -15.29 -4.02 6.00
N GLY A 248 -15.40 -4.56 4.78
CA GLY A 248 -16.55 -4.41 3.87
C GLY A 248 -16.32 -3.59 2.60
N PHE A 249 -15.11 -3.12 2.33
CA PHE A 249 -14.76 -2.42 1.08
C PHE A 249 -14.44 -3.42 -0.05
N HIS A 250 -15.49 -3.95 -0.67
CA HIS A 250 -15.39 -4.97 -1.71
C HIS A 250 -15.34 -4.41 -3.13
N ASN A 251 -15.83 -3.19 -3.35
CA ASN A 251 -15.86 -2.56 -4.67
C ASN A 251 -14.65 -1.65 -4.82
N ASN A 252 -13.64 -2.15 -5.53
CA ASN A 252 -12.35 -1.49 -5.68
C ASN A 252 -12.12 -1.16 -7.15
N CYS A 253 -12.23 0.11 -7.50
CA CYS A 253 -12.05 0.59 -8.87
C CYS A 253 -10.75 1.37 -8.98
N MET A 254 -9.87 0.94 -9.89
CA MET A 254 -8.80 1.78 -10.41
C MET A 254 -9.36 2.57 -11.59
N VAL A 255 -9.35 3.89 -11.52
CA VAL A 255 -9.72 4.75 -12.64
C VAL A 255 -8.46 5.36 -13.21
N VAL A 256 -8.32 5.30 -14.53
CA VAL A 256 -7.17 5.82 -15.27
C VAL A 256 -7.64 6.98 -16.14
N TRP A 257 -6.90 8.09 -16.12
CA TRP A 257 -7.30 9.36 -16.73
C TRP A 257 -6.22 9.87 -17.68
N ASN A 258 -6.64 10.43 -18.81
CA ASN A 258 -5.78 11.05 -19.80
C ASN A 258 -5.75 12.57 -19.58
N VAL A 259 -5.00 13.02 -18.58
CA VAL A 259 -4.96 14.43 -18.15
C VAL A 259 -3.87 15.17 -18.94
N PRO A 260 -4.13 16.38 -19.48
CA PRO A 260 -3.09 17.20 -20.11
C PRO A 260 -1.90 17.43 -19.17
N ASP A 261 -0.68 17.31 -19.69
CA ASP A 261 0.55 17.33 -18.86
C ASP A 261 0.68 18.64 -18.08
N GLU A 262 0.23 19.76 -18.64
CA GLU A 262 0.28 21.08 -18.00
C GLU A 262 -0.68 21.23 -16.83
N LYS A 263 -1.68 20.36 -16.72
CA LYS A 263 -2.70 20.37 -15.65
C LYS A 263 -2.51 19.25 -14.64
N LEU A 264 -1.55 18.37 -14.86
CA LEU A 264 -1.47 17.10 -14.16
C LEU A 264 -1.28 17.28 -12.66
N ASP A 265 -0.38 18.18 -12.24
CA ASP A 265 -0.14 18.42 -10.82
C ASP A 265 -1.31 19.13 -10.14
N GLU A 266 -1.86 20.17 -10.76
CA GLU A 266 -3.03 20.90 -10.24
C GLU A 266 -4.21 19.94 -10.04
N CYS A 267 -4.52 19.13 -11.05
CA CYS A 267 -5.58 18.13 -10.97
C CYS A 267 -5.25 17.05 -9.93
N GLY A 268 -4.00 16.56 -9.90
CA GLY A 268 -3.54 15.53 -8.98
C GLY A 268 -3.65 15.94 -7.52
N GLU A 269 -3.26 17.17 -7.19
CA GLU A 269 -3.35 17.73 -5.84
C GLU A 269 -4.80 17.92 -5.38
N ILE A 270 -5.64 18.50 -6.24
CA ILE A 270 -7.07 18.69 -5.95
C ILE A 270 -7.74 17.33 -5.72
N VAL A 271 -7.58 16.40 -6.65
CA VAL A 271 -8.28 15.12 -6.60
C VAL A 271 -7.73 14.22 -5.51
N GLY A 272 -6.43 14.27 -5.25
CA GLY A 272 -5.81 13.54 -4.14
C GLY A 272 -6.35 13.98 -2.78
N SER A 273 -6.76 15.24 -2.63
CA SER A 273 -7.30 15.76 -1.35
C SER A 273 -8.72 15.29 -1.04
N LEU A 274 -9.41 14.70 -2.03
CA LEU A 274 -10.80 14.28 -1.92
C LEU A 274 -10.93 13.01 -1.07
N PRO A 275 -11.87 12.97 -0.12
CA PRO A 275 -11.97 11.87 0.85
C PRO A 275 -12.20 10.49 0.22
N TYR A 276 -12.96 10.41 -0.87
CA TYR A 276 -13.24 9.14 -1.56
C TYR A 276 -12.10 8.65 -2.47
N VAL A 277 -11.06 9.47 -2.68
CA VAL A 277 -9.88 9.11 -3.46
C VAL A 277 -8.81 8.59 -2.51
N THR A 278 -8.77 7.27 -2.38
CA THR A 278 -7.82 6.59 -1.48
C THR A 278 -6.38 6.56 -2.00
N LEU A 279 -6.19 6.60 -3.31
CA LEU A 279 -4.88 6.75 -3.95
C LEU A 279 -5.02 7.67 -5.17
N CYS A 280 -4.04 8.54 -5.40
CA CYS A 280 -3.92 9.44 -6.54
C CYS A 280 -2.43 9.55 -6.92
N TYR A 281 -2.07 9.08 -8.11
CA TYR A 281 -0.67 9.10 -8.56
C TYR A 281 -0.55 9.23 -10.07
N HIS A 282 0.59 9.75 -10.50
CA HIS A 282 0.96 9.88 -11.92
C HIS A 282 1.92 8.78 -12.35
N ARG A 283 1.67 8.22 -13.53
CA ARG A 283 2.48 7.22 -14.25
C ARG A 283 2.64 7.62 -15.72
N PRO A 284 3.66 7.15 -16.44
CA PRO A 284 3.87 7.59 -17.81
C PRO A 284 2.87 6.97 -18.79
N ARG A 285 2.60 7.67 -19.89
CA ARG A 285 1.93 7.07 -21.06
C ARG A 285 2.83 6.05 -21.75
N ARG A 286 2.20 5.12 -22.49
CA ARG A 286 2.86 4.19 -23.43
C ARG A 286 2.07 4.13 -24.75
N PRO A 287 2.11 5.18 -25.59
CA PRO A 287 1.35 5.21 -26.86
C PRO A 287 1.70 4.07 -27.82
N ALA A 288 2.95 3.60 -27.81
CA ALA A 288 3.39 2.44 -28.59
C ALA A 288 2.67 1.13 -28.22
N LEU A 289 2.09 1.07 -27.02
CA LEU A 289 1.30 -0.05 -26.50
C LEU A 289 -0.20 0.30 -26.41
N GLY A 290 -0.61 1.46 -26.94
CA GLY A 290 -2.00 1.94 -26.88
C GLY A 290 -2.44 2.44 -25.50
N TRP A 291 -1.50 2.81 -24.61
CA TRP A 291 -1.82 3.33 -23.28
C TRP A 291 -1.64 4.85 -23.20
N GLU A 292 -2.74 5.59 -23.15
CA GLU A 292 -2.74 7.07 -23.15
C GLU A 292 -3.01 7.70 -21.77
N TYR A 293 -3.18 6.89 -20.72
CA TYR A 293 -3.53 7.36 -19.39
C TYR A 293 -2.29 7.67 -18.54
N ASN A 294 -2.27 8.84 -17.91
CA ASN A 294 -1.15 9.31 -17.08
C ASN A 294 -1.51 9.54 -15.60
N MET A 295 -2.79 9.72 -15.26
CA MET A 295 -3.22 9.85 -13.87
C MET A 295 -4.07 8.67 -13.42
N PHE A 296 -3.87 8.21 -12.20
CA PHE A 296 -4.52 7.02 -11.65
C PHE A 296 -5.14 7.38 -10.32
N THR A 297 -6.41 7.05 -10.14
CA THR A 297 -7.13 7.21 -8.87
C THR A 297 -7.71 5.89 -8.41
N MET A 298 -7.64 5.58 -7.12
CA MET A 298 -8.33 4.43 -6.53
C MET A 298 -9.51 4.88 -5.69
N ILE A 299 -10.67 4.28 -5.97
CA ILE A 299 -11.90 4.48 -5.19
C ILE A 299 -12.32 3.12 -4.61
N HIS A 300 -12.58 3.11 -3.30
CA HIS A 300 -13.00 1.93 -2.55
C HIS A 300 -14.37 2.21 -1.94
N GLY A 301 -15.31 1.30 -2.13
CA GLY A 301 -16.66 1.41 -1.58
C GLY A 301 -17.26 0.08 -1.16
N ARG A 302 -18.25 0.17 -0.28
CA ARG A 302 -19.09 -0.97 0.14
C ARG A 302 -20.13 -1.33 -0.92
N GLU A 303 -20.52 -0.34 -1.73
CA GLU A 303 -21.56 -0.47 -2.76
C GLU A 303 -21.02 -0.02 -4.13
N ALA A 304 -21.24 -0.81 -5.17
CA ALA A 304 -20.78 -0.51 -6.52
C ALA A 304 -21.38 0.82 -7.04
N GLU A 305 -22.68 1.03 -6.86
CA GLU A 305 -23.36 2.26 -7.30
C GLU A 305 -22.79 3.53 -6.62
N ALA A 306 -22.35 3.43 -5.36
CA ALA A 306 -21.73 4.54 -4.66
C ALA A 306 -20.33 4.86 -5.23
N VAL A 307 -19.56 3.82 -5.59
CA VAL A 307 -18.27 3.99 -6.27
C VAL A 307 -18.49 4.63 -7.63
N ASP A 308 -19.41 4.12 -8.45
CA ASP A 308 -19.72 4.68 -9.76
C ASP A 308 -20.13 6.15 -9.68
N ALA A 309 -20.99 6.52 -8.73
CA ALA A 309 -21.40 7.91 -8.53
C ALA A 309 -20.21 8.83 -8.19
N LYS A 310 -19.24 8.36 -7.39
CA LYS A 310 -18.03 9.12 -7.09
C LYS A 310 -17.07 9.22 -8.28
N ILE A 311 -17.02 8.21 -9.15
CA ILE A 311 -16.28 8.30 -10.41
C ILE A 311 -16.94 9.33 -11.34
N ASP A 312 -18.27 9.34 -11.43
CA ASP A 312 -19.02 10.32 -12.22
C ASP A 312 -18.82 11.76 -11.71
N GLU A 313 -18.79 11.94 -10.39
CA GLU A 313 -18.45 13.22 -9.74
C GLU A 313 -17.04 13.67 -10.11
N LEU A 314 -16.03 12.79 -10.03
CA LEU A 314 -14.67 13.10 -10.49
C LEU A 314 -14.65 13.54 -11.95
N ALA A 315 -15.30 12.77 -12.83
CA ALA A 315 -15.28 13.03 -14.25
C ALA A 315 -15.98 14.34 -14.63
N SER A 316 -17.02 14.73 -13.90
CA SER A 316 -17.80 15.93 -14.21
C SER A 316 -17.23 17.21 -13.60
N GLU A 317 -16.72 17.14 -12.37
CA GLU A 317 -16.34 18.34 -11.60
C GLU A 317 -14.84 18.62 -11.62
N TYR A 318 -14.00 17.58 -11.66
CA TYR A 318 -12.56 17.71 -11.44
C TYR A 318 -11.70 17.28 -12.63
N LEU A 319 -12.10 16.21 -13.31
CA LEU A 319 -11.35 15.53 -14.36
C LEU A 319 -12.22 15.26 -15.60
N PRO A 320 -12.66 16.31 -16.33
CA PRO A 320 -13.43 16.18 -17.57
C PRO A 320 -12.54 15.73 -18.74
N PHE A 321 -11.87 14.61 -18.55
CA PHE A 321 -10.90 14.00 -19.46
C PHE A 321 -11.31 12.55 -19.76
N GLU A 322 -10.76 12.02 -20.84
CA GLU A 322 -10.94 10.61 -21.21
C GLU A 322 -10.43 9.72 -20.07
N HIS A 323 -11.23 8.71 -19.71
CA HIS A 323 -10.92 7.81 -18.60
C HIS A 323 -11.58 6.45 -18.75
N GLU A 324 -11.02 5.46 -18.06
CA GLU A 324 -11.55 4.10 -17.99
C GLU A 324 -11.64 3.59 -16.55
N ARG A 325 -12.63 2.74 -16.28
CA ARG A 325 -12.88 2.10 -14.98
C ARG A 325 -12.36 0.66 -15.01
N LEU A 326 -11.32 0.37 -14.25
CA LEU A 326 -10.70 -0.94 -14.19
C LEU A 326 -11.07 -1.61 -12.86
N TYR A 327 -12.26 -2.20 -12.80
CA TYR A 327 -12.73 -2.95 -11.65
C TYR A 327 -11.89 -4.21 -11.42
N SER A 328 -11.47 -4.45 -10.17
CA SER A 328 -10.85 -5.72 -9.79
C SER A 328 -11.89 -6.83 -9.73
N THR A 329 -11.76 -7.85 -10.57
CA THR A 329 -12.68 -9.00 -10.61
C THR A 329 -12.17 -10.19 -9.79
N GLU A 330 -10.85 -10.28 -9.59
CA GLU A 330 -10.23 -11.38 -8.84
C GLU A 330 -8.88 -10.94 -8.22
N THR A 331 -8.64 -11.35 -6.98
CA THR A 331 -7.33 -11.21 -6.32
C THR A 331 -6.52 -12.48 -6.53
N LEU A 332 -5.49 -12.42 -7.38
CA LEU A 332 -4.61 -13.55 -7.71
C LEU A 332 -3.46 -13.70 -6.71
N LYS A 333 -2.93 -12.57 -6.21
CA LYS A 333 -1.90 -12.51 -5.15
C LYS A 333 -2.03 -11.20 -4.39
N GLN A 334 -1.89 -11.24 -3.06
CA GLN A 334 -1.84 -10.05 -2.21
C GLN A 334 -1.03 -10.34 -0.93
N THR A 335 0.25 -9.98 -0.96
CA THR A 335 1.21 -10.12 0.14
C THR A 335 1.84 -8.77 0.47
N GLY A 336 2.66 -8.68 1.54
CA GLY A 336 3.57 -7.54 1.71
C GLY A 336 4.64 -7.54 0.61
N ALA A 337 5.29 -6.40 0.38
CA ALA A 337 6.54 -6.36 -0.38
C ALA A 337 7.63 -7.10 0.41
N GLN A 338 8.50 -7.84 -0.30
CA GLN A 338 9.61 -8.58 0.32
C GLN A 338 10.94 -7.82 0.16
N TYR A 339 11.37 -7.18 1.24
CA TYR A 339 12.49 -6.22 1.28
C TYR A 339 13.88 -6.88 1.34
N ASP A 340 13.97 -8.16 1.74
CA ASP A 340 15.24 -8.92 1.76
C ASP A 340 15.95 -8.90 0.41
N SER A 341 15.16 -8.94 -0.67
CA SER A 341 15.65 -8.90 -2.04
C SER A 341 15.98 -7.49 -2.54
N LEU A 342 15.54 -6.46 -1.81
CA LEU A 342 15.76 -5.05 -2.15
C LEU A 342 17.07 -4.54 -1.55
N VAL A 343 17.36 -4.97 -0.34
CA VAL A 343 18.42 -4.43 0.51
C VAL A 343 19.72 -5.24 0.43
N ALA A 344 19.65 -6.56 0.17
CA ALA A 344 20.84 -7.43 0.12
C ALA A 344 21.85 -7.09 -1.00
N GLN A 345 21.46 -6.29 -2.00
CA GLN A 345 22.36 -5.86 -3.07
C GLN A 345 23.22 -4.64 -2.70
N SER A 346 22.77 -3.81 -1.75
CA SER A 346 23.51 -2.62 -1.28
C SER A 346 24.80 -3.00 -0.54
N SER A 347 24.81 -4.17 0.12
CA SER A 347 25.95 -4.66 0.91
C SER A 347 27.09 -5.24 0.06
N GLN A 348 26.88 -5.51 -1.24
CA GLN A 348 27.91 -6.09 -2.10
C GLN A 348 28.81 -5.03 -2.77
N THR A 349 28.42 -3.75 -2.77
CA THR A 349 29.17 -2.70 -3.49
C THR A 349 30.25 -2.02 -2.63
N THR A 350 30.35 -2.31 -1.33
CA THR A 350 31.36 -1.70 -0.43
C THR A 350 32.66 -2.50 -0.30
N HIS A 351 32.83 -3.57 -1.08
CA HIS A 351 34.05 -4.36 -1.13
C HIS A 351 34.60 -4.51 -2.56
N GLN A 352 35.03 -3.39 -3.15
CA GLN A 352 36.08 -3.39 -4.18
C GLN A 352 37.06 -2.24 -3.97
#